data_AF-A0A7S1RSS2-F1
#
_entry.id   AF-A0A7S1RSS2-F1
#
_cell.length_a   1.000
_cell.length_b   1.000
_cell.length_c   1.000
_cell.angle_alpha   90.00
_cell.angle_beta   90.00
_cell.angle_gamma   90.00
#
_symmetry.space_group_name_H-M   'P 1'
#
loop_
_entity.id
_entity.type
_entity.pdbx_description
1 polymer ?
#
loop_
_entity_poly.entity_id
_entity_poly.type
_entity_poly.pdbx_seq_one_letter_code
_entity_poly.pdbx_strand_id
1 'polypeptide(L)'
;LTLHEGEGVELAMRRVRELRDASWLDTQSSWLGLKFFMLNPDLAVYSITQISIHFLETGELLPIVEITTFMAEPYQHRGVLAVDACWGLLLAELLLTCLWELLQALRRRGGRLRAHCL
;
A
#
# COMPACT_ATOMS: atom_id res chain seq x y z
N LEU A 1 -28.87 -12.79 7.09
CA LEU A 1 -28.86 -12.27 8.47
C LEU A 1 -28.63 -13.44 9.42
N THR A 2 -27.39 -13.90 9.42
CA THR A 2 -26.90 -14.96 10.30
C THR A 2 -26.66 -14.37 11.68
N LEU A 3 -26.95 -15.13 12.74
CA LEU A 3 -26.91 -14.72 14.15
C LEU A 3 -25.62 -13.99 14.60
N HIS A 4 -24.51 -14.12 13.85
CA HIS A 4 -23.20 -13.57 14.19
C HIS A 4 -23.04 -12.06 13.94
N GLU A 5 -23.88 -11.44 13.12
CA GLU A 5 -23.79 -10.00 12.85
C GLU A 5 -24.25 -9.16 14.06
N GLY A 6 -25.24 -9.63 14.82
CA GLY A 6 -25.77 -8.92 15.99
C GLY A 6 -24.81 -8.90 17.18
N GLU A 7 -24.22 -10.06 17.51
CA GLU A 7 -23.31 -10.20 18.66
C GLU A 7 -22.02 -9.40 18.47
N GLY A 8 -21.47 -9.37 17.25
CA GLY A 8 -20.26 -8.62 16.94
C GLY A 8 -20.44 -7.11 17.11
N VAL A 9 -21.59 -6.58 16.67
CA VAL A 9 -21.91 -5.15 16.79
C VAL A 9 -22.12 -4.77 18.24
N GLU A 10 -22.84 -5.57 19.04
CA GLU A 10 -23.04 -5.29 20.46
C GLU A 10 -21.73 -5.29 21.25
N LEU A 11 -20.85 -6.25 20.98
CA LEU A 11 -19.53 -6.33 21.61
C LEU A 11 -18.64 -5.14 21.22
N ALA A 12 -18.65 -4.76 19.94
CA ALA A 12 -17.94 -3.57 19.47
C ALA A 12 -18.48 -2.29 20.14
N MET A 13 -19.81 -2.14 20.21
CA MET A 13 -20.44 -1.00 20.87
C MET A 13 -20.15 -0.95 22.36
N ARG A 14 -20.10 -2.10 23.04
CA ARG A 14 -19.67 -2.19 24.43
C ARG A 14 -18.23 -1.70 24.58
N ARG A 15 -17.32 -2.14 23.70
CA ARG A 15 -15.92 -1.71 23.74
C ARG A 15 -15.76 -0.22 23.51
N VAL A 16 -16.53 0.35 22.58
CA VAL A 16 -16.56 1.81 22.34
C VAL A 16 -17.02 2.56 23.59
N ARG A 17 -18.03 2.07 24.31
CA ARG A 17 -18.47 2.67 25.58
C ARG A 17 -17.39 2.61 26.65
N GLU A 18 -16.71 1.46 26.79
CA GLU A 18 -15.59 1.33 27.73
C GLU A 18 -14.45 2.32 27.43
N LEU A 19 -14.09 2.50 26.15
CA LEU A 19 -13.06 3.46 25.74
C LEU A 19 -13.49 4.91 26.01
N ARG A 20 -14.76 5.23 25.74
CA ARG A 20 -15.32 6.55 26.05
C ARG A 20 -15.30 6.83 27.54
N ASP A 21 -15.76 5.88 28.35
CA ASP A 21 -15.84 6.04 29.82
C ASP A 21 -14.44 6.12 30.45
N ALA A 22 -13.43 5.53 29.80
CA ALA A 22 -12.01 5.67 30.15
C ALA A 22 -11.35 6.97 29.65
N SER A 23 -12.09 7.89 29.02
CA SER A 23 -11.55 9.11 28.40
C SER A 23 -10.38 8.82 27.44
N TRP A 24 -10.49 7.73 26.67
CA TRP A 24 -9.42 7.30 25.74
C TRP A 24 -9.07 8.37 24.70
N LEU A 25 -10.06 9.18 24.30
CA LEU A 25 -9.85 10.36 23.48
C LEU A 25 -9.88 11.59 24.39
N ASP A 26 -8.77 12.32 24.43
CA ASP A 26 -8.61 13.51 25.25
C ASP A 26 -8.34 14.77 24.40
N THR A 27 -8.17 15.92 25.06
CA THR A 27 -7.87 17.19 24.38
C THR A 27 -6.45 17.27 23.80
N GLN A 28 -5.58 16.32 24.14
CA GLN A 28 -4.20 16.24 23.61
C GLN A 28 -4.10 15.33 22.38
N SER A 29 -5.19 14.62 22.06
CA SER A 29 -5.27 13.74 20.90
C SER A 29 -5.30 14.57 19.62
N SER A 30 -4.27 14.44 18.78
CA SER A 30 -4.16 15.17 17.50
C SER A 30 -4.75 14.41 16.31
N TRP A 31 -4.94 13.09 16.44
CA TRP A 31 -5.45 12.24 15.38
C TRP A 31 -6.10 10.95 15.91
N LEU A 32 -7.15 10.51 15.23
CA LEU A 32 -7.79 9.20 15.41
C LEU A 32 -7.84 8.47 14.08
N GLY A 33 -7.25 7.28 14.02
CA GLY A 33 -7.30 6.40 12.87
C GLY A 33 -8.15 5.17 13.10
N LEU A 34 -9.05 4.90 12.15
CA LEU A 34 -9.78 3.64 12.05
C LEU A 34 -9.35 2.95 10.76
N LYS A 35 -8.80 1.75 10.88
CA LYS A 35 -8.40 0.94 9.73
C LYS A 35 -9.09 -0.41 9.80
N PHE A 36 -9.80 -0.77 8.73
CA PHE A 36 -10.44 -2.06 8.62
C PHE A 36 -10.24 -2.65 7.24
N PHE A 37 -10.29 -3.98 7.20
CA PHE A 37 -10.08 -4.80 6.02
C PHE A 37 -11.36 -5.55 5.73
N MET A 38 -11.82 -5.47 4.48
CA MET A 38 -13.00 -6.18 4.01
C MET A 38 -12.62 -7.02 2.80
N LEU A 39 -13.02 -8.28 2.81
CA LEU A 39 -12.96 -9.14 1.64
C LEU A 39 -14.34 -9.15 1.00
N ASN A 40 -14.42 -8.81 -0.28
CA ASN A 40 -15.56 -9.14 -1.11
C ASN A 40 -15.26 -10.49 -1.80
N PRO A 41 -15.86 -11.61 -1.35
CA PRO A 41 -15.57 -12.93 -1.91
C PRO A 41 -16.08 -13.08 -3.35
N ASP A 42 -17.16 -12.39 -3.73
CA ASP A 42 -17.75 -12.48 -5.07
C ASP A 42 -16.84 -11.85 -6.12
N LEU A 43 -16.15 -10.76 -5.75
CA LEU A 43 -15.21 -10.07 -6.62
C LEU A 43 -13.76 -10.54 -6.42
N ALA A 44 -13.48 -11.36 -5.41
CA ALA A 44 -12.13 -11.69 -4.95
C ALA A 44 -11.25 -10.43 -4.75
N VAL A 45 -11.82 -9.38 -4.17
CA VAL A 45 -11.12 -8.11 -3.91
C VAL A 45 -11.06 -7.84 -2.42
N TYR A 46 -9.85 -7.54 -1.93
CA TYR A 46 -9.66 -6.94 -0.62
C TYR A 46 -9.76 -5.42 -0.72
N SER A 47 -10.50 -4.83 0.22
CA SER A 47 -10.60 -3.40 0.42
C SER A 47 -10.03 -3.04 1.79
N ILE A 48 -9.07 -2.13 1.80
CA ILE A 48 -8.55 -1.49 3.00
C ILE A 48 -9.19 -0.13 3.09
N THR A 49 -9.98 0.10 4.12
CA THR A 49 -10.54 1.42 4.41
C THR A 49 -9.83 2.00 5.61
N GLN A 50 -9.24 3.18 5.43
CA GLN A 50 -8.60 3.96 6.46
C GLN A 50 -9.32 5.29 6.62
N ILE A 51 -9.93 5.50 7.78
CA ILE A 51 -10.58 6.75 8.17
C ILE A 51 -9.65 7.43 9.17
N SER A 52 -9.14 8.60 8.82
CA SER A 52 -8.26 9.42 9.63
C SER A 52 -9.00 10.69 10.03
N ILE A 53 -9.25 10.89 11.32
CA ILE A 53 -9.88 12.10 11.85
C ILE A 53 -8.79 12.91 12.51
N HIS A 54 -8.44 14.05 11.94
CA HIS A 54 -7.49 14.99 12.54
C HIS A 54 -8.24 16.00 13.40
N PHE A 55 -7.73 16.23 14.61
CA PHE A 55 -8.23 17.25 15.54
C PHE A 55 -7.36 18.50 15.38
N LEU A 56 -7.93 19.56 14.82
CA LEU A 56 -7.21 20.83 14.63
C LEU A 56 -7.24 21.64 15.92
N GLU A 57 -6.22 22.48 16.13
CA GLU A 57 -6.15 23.37 17.31
C GLU A 57 -7.34 24.35 17.38
N THR A 58 -8.01 24.59 16.25
CA THR A 58 -9.24 25.40 16.14
C THR A 58 -10.49 24.71 16.70
N GLY A 59 -10.41 23.42 17.05
CA GLY A 59 -11.56 22.59 17.43
C GLY A 59 -12.32 21.99 16.25
N GLU A 60 -11.87 22.24 15.01
CA GLU A 60 -12.41 21.63 13.81
C GLU A 60 -11.94 20.17 13.65
N LEU A 61 -12.78 19.35 13.00
CA LEU A 61 -12.48 17.96 12.67
C LEU A 61 -12.25 17.84 11.17
N LEU A 62 -11.10 17.30 10.77
CA LEU A 62 -10.79 17.02 9.37
C LEU A 62 -10.78 15.50 9.12
N PRO A 63 -11.89 14.92 8.63
CA PRO A 63 -11.94 13.51 8.26
C PRO A 63 -11.33 13.30 6.86
N ILE A 64 -10.37 12.39 6.78
CA ILE A 64 -9.75 11.92 5.55
C ILE A 64 -10.08 10.44 5.41
N VAL A 65 -10.66 10.05 4.28
CA VAL A 65 -11.01 8.66 3.99
C VAL A 65 -10.19 8.18 2.81
N GLU A 66 -9.37 7.17 3.06
CA GLU A 66 -8.55 6.51 2.05
C GLU A 66 -9.04 5.07 1.88
N ILE A 67 -9.36 4.71 0.65
CA ILE A 67 -9.79 3.35 0.31
C ILE A 67 -8.80 2.80 -0.71
N THR A 68 -8.14 1.71 -0.36
CA THR A 68 -7.23 0.99 -1.25
C THR A 68 -7.79 -0.39 -1.51
N THR A 69 -7.96 -0.74 -2.78
CA THR A 69 -8.44 -2.05 -3.20
C THR A 69 -7.33 -2.84 -3.89
N PHE A 70 -7.23 -4.13 -3.59
CA PHE A 70 -6.31 -5.03 -4.28
C PHE A 70 -6.95 -6.40 -4.51
N MET A 71 -6.56 -7.07 -5.60
CA MET A 71 -7.05 -8.41 -5.90
C MET A 71 -6.54 -9.40 -4.84
N ALA A 72 -7.42 -10.31 -4.40
CA ALA A 72 -7.07 -11.36 -3.44
C ALA A 72 -6.09 -12.36 -4.04
N GLU A 73 -6.22 -12.65 -5.33
CA GLU A 73 -5.34 -13.54 -6.06
C GLU A 73 -4.71 -12.79 -7.26
N PRO A 74 -3.37 -12.64 -7.30
CA PRO A 74 -2.70 -11.86 -8.34
C PRO A 74 -2.82 -12.47 -9.76
N TYR A 75 -3.05 -13.78 -9.86
CA TYR A 75 -3.08 -14.51 -11.13
C TYR A 75 -4.45 -15.10 -11.48
N GLN A 76 -5.53 -14.42 -11.10
CA GLN A 76 -6.89 -14.91 -11.37
C GLN A 76 -7.18 -15.00 -12.89
N HIS A 77 -6.55 -14.14 -13.70
CA HIS A 77 -6.70 -14.15 -15.15
C HIS A 77 -5.39 -14.52 -15.85
N ARG A 78 -5.45 -15.46 -16.81
CA ARG A 78 -4.30 -15.85 -17.65
C ARG A 78 -3.71 -14.68 -18.44
N GLY A 79 -4.48 -13.62 -18.68
CA GLY A 79 -4.00 -12.39 -19.30
C GLY A 79 -2.92 -11.68 -18.49
N VAL A 80 -2.99 -11.75 -17.15
CA VAL A 80 -1.98 -11.15 -16.26
C VAL A 80 -0.61 -11.82 -16.50
N LEU A 81 -0.60 -13.14 -16.72
CA LEU A 81 0.64 -13.87 -17.01
C LEU A 81 1.29 -13.41 -18.32
N ALA A 82 0.50 -13.08 -19.34
CA ALA A 82 1.02 -12.54 -20.59
C ALA A 82 1.60 -11.13 -20.40
N VAL A 83 0.93 -10.28 -19.61
CA VAL A 83 1.42 -8.94 -19.26
C VAL A 83 2.74 -9.03 -18.48
N ASP A 84 2.85 -9.95 -17.52
CA ASP A 84 4.08 -10.16 -16.76
C ASP A 84 5.22 -10.69 -17.62
N ALA A 85 4.92 -11.56 -18.59
CA ALA A 85 5.91 -12.01 -19.56
C ALA A 85 6.42 -10.84 -20.43
N CYS A 86 5.52 -9.98 -20.91
CA CYS A 86 5.89 -8.76 -21.64
C CYS A 86 6.73 -7.81 -20.77
N TRP A 87 6.33 -7.60 -19.51
CA TRP A 87 7.07 -6.78 -18.56
C TRP A 87 8.47 -7.35 -18.30
N GLY A 88 8.60 -8.67 -18.15
CA GLY A 88 9.89 -9.35 -17.98
C GLY A 88 10.82 -9.17 -19.18
N LEU A 89 10.28 -9.20 -20.41
CA LEU A 89 11.05 -8.92 -21.62
C LEU A 89 11.56 -7.47 -21.67
N LEU A 90 10.71 -6.50 -21.32
CA LEU A 90 11.12 -5.09 -21.23
C LEU A 90 12.19 -4.88 -20.16
N LEU A 91 12.04 -5.52 -19.00
CA LEU A 91 13.04 -5.46 -17.93
C LEU A 91 14.39 -6.05 -18.39
N ALA A 92 14.36 -7.18 -19.12
CA ALA A 92 15.57 -7.78 -19.66
C ALA A 92 16.27 -6.87 -20.67
N GLU A 93 15.51 -6.24 -21.57
CA GLU A 93 16.03 -5.27 -22.55
C GLU A 93 16.66 -4.04 -21.86
N LEU A 94 16.01 -3.50 -20.83
CA LEU A 94 16.55 -2.41 -20.01
C LEU A 94 17.87 -2.83 -19.32
N LEU A 95 17.92 -4.02 -18.73
CA LEU A 95 19.12 -4.53 -18.05
C LEU A 95 20.28 -4.73 -19.03
N LEU A 96 20.00 -5.26 -20.22
CA LEU A 96 21.01 -5.46 -21.26
C LEU A 96 21.57 -4.13 -21.76
N THR A 97 20.71 -3.13 -21.95
CA THR A 97 21.13 -1.78 -22.37
C THR A 97 21.99 -1.11 -21.29
N CYS A 98 21.57 -1.14 -20.04
CA CYS A 98 22.35 -0.64 -18.90
C CYS A 98 23.71 -1.34 -18.78
N LEU A 99 23.75 -2.67 -18.93
CA LEU A 99 24.99 -3.44 -18.87
C LEU A 99 25.93 -3.07 -20.03
N TRP A 100 25.37 -2.90 -21.23
CA TRP A 100 26.12 -2.52 -22.42
C TRP A 100 26.74 -1.13 -22.27
N GLU A 101 25.98 -0.16 -21.79
CA GLU A 101 26.46 1.20 -21.50
C GLU A 101 27.56 1.19 -20.43
N LEU A 102 27.38 0.42 -19.36
CA LEU A 102 28.38 0.25 -18.31
C LEU A 102 29.70 -0.33 -18.86
N LEU A 103 29.61 -1.37 -19.70
CA LEU A 103 30.77 -1.97 -20.35
C LEU A 103 31.47 -0.99 -21.29
N GLN A 104 30.73 -0.19 -22.05
CA GLN A 104 31.31 0.86 -22.89
C GLN A 104 32.01 1.93 -22.05
N ALA A 105 31.40 2.37 -20.95
CA ALA A 105 32.00 3.35 -20.04
C ALA A 105 33.31 2.83 -19.43
N LEU A 106 33.34 1.57 -19.00
CA LEU A 106 34.54 0.91 -18.49
C LEU A 106 35.65 0.82 -19.56
N ARG A 107 35.31 0.44 -20.80
CA ARG A 107 36.27 0.39 -21.92
C ARG A 107 36.86 1.77 -22.23
N ARG A 108 36.03 2.82 -22.28
CA ARG A 108 36.48 4.21 -22.51
C ARG A 108 37.40 4.69 -21.39
N ARG A 109 37.11 4.35 -20.13
CA ARG A 109 37.96 4.70 -18.97
C ARG A 109 39.31 3.98 -19.00
N GLY A 110 39.34 2.70 -19.34
CA GLY A 110 40.58 1.93 -19.50
C GLY A 110 41.48 2.48 -20.62
N GLY A 111 40.89 2.95 -21.72
CA GLY A 111 41.61 3.62 -22.81
C GLY A 111 42.28 4.94 -22.39
N ARG A 112 41.59 5.80 -21.63
CA ARG A 112 42.17 7.07 -21.14
C ARG A 112 43.30 6.87 -20.15
N LEU A 113 43.21 5.88 -19.26
CA LEU A 113 44.28 5.58 -18.30
C LEU A 113 45.55 5.08 -18.99
N ARG A 114 45.43 4.29 -20.07
CA ARG A 114 46.59 3.87 -20.87
C ARG A 114 47.23 5.02 -21.65
N ALA A 115 46.43 6.00 -22.10
CA ALA A 115 46.92 7.15 -22.86
C ALA A 115 47.67 8.19 -22.00
N HIS A 116 47.46 8.22 -20.68
CA HIS A 116 48.15 9.14 -19.76
C HIS A 116 49.45 8.56 -19.13
N CYS A 117 49.70 7.26 -19.28
CA CYS A 117 50.89 6.58 -18.75
C CYS A 117 51.97 6.30 -19.82
N LEU A 118 51.80 6.80 -21.04
CA LEU A 118 52.79 6.81 -22.12
C LEU A 118 53.12 8.25 -22.45
#